data_AF-A0AAN6UFV5-F1
#
_entry.id   AF-A0AAN6UFV5-F1
#
_cell.length_a   1.000
_cell.length_b   1.000
_cell.length_c   1.000
_cell.angle_alpha   90.00
_cell.angle_beta   90.00
_cell.angle_gamma   90.00
#
_symmetry.space_group_name_H-M   'P 1'
#
loop_
_entity.id
_entity.type
_entity.pdbx_description
1 polymer ?
#
loop_
_entity_poly.entity_id
_entity_poly.type
_entity_poly.pdbx_seq_one_letter_code
_entity_poly.pdbx_strand_id
1 'polypeptide(L)'
;MKYSTLLASALGLVASASAIPLEARDVQTVHLTFHGGPAQYEMAIPADGTLHPTNNDIAVNLIETSDYNAGANCQFHTAGQATFASGISATGANQVLVGPPQPITGVSCQGMCVPTYSDCYRDYQYVGPCCAGYCAANKCRPWVPWY
;
A
#
# COMPACT_ATOMS: atom_id res chain seq x y z
N MET A 1 56.78 22.24 -52.58
CA MET A 1 56.07 23.48 -52.16
C MET A 1 54.82 23.04 -51.41
N LYS A 2 54.83 23.20 -50.08
CA LYS A 2 53.95 24.10 -49.30
C LYS A 2 52.62 23.48 -48.85
N TYR A 3 52.65 23.05 -47.59
CA TYR A 3 51.64 23.07 -46.51
C TYR A 3 50.16 23.30 -46.83
N SER A 4 49.28 22.49 -46.22
CA SER A 4 48.33 22.97 -45.20
C SER A 4 47.66 21.83 -44.43
N THR A 5 47.78 21.91 -43.12
CA THR A 5 47.19 21.10 -42.04
C THR A 5 45.68 21.30 -41.95
N LEU A 6 44.90 20.27 -41.58
CA LEU A 6 43.62 20.42 -40.91
C LEU A 6 43.43 19.31 -39.86
N LEU A 7 43.43 19.71 -38.60
CA LEU A 7 42.94 18.95 -37.43
C LEU A 7 41.40 18.94 -37.44
N ALA A 8 40.78 17.82 -37.07
CA ALA A 8 39.41 17.82 -36.53
C ALA A 8 39.19 16.64 -35.58
N SER A 9 39.10 16.97 -34.30
CA SER A 9 38.67 16.17 -33.16
C SER A 9 37.14 16.07 -33.07
N ALA A 10 36.58 14.92 -32.68
CA ALA A 10 35.24 14.81 -32.09
C ALA A 10 35.15 13.53 -31.24
N LEU A 11 35.33 13.63 -29.90
CA LEU A 11 34.29 13.80 -28.88
C LEU A 11 33.43 12.53 -28.68
N GLY A 12 33.79 11.78 -27.63
CA GLY A 12 33.03 10.64 -27.14
C GLY A 12 31.71 11.09 -26.49
N LEU A 13 30.63 10.41 -26.87
CA LEU A 13 29.33 10.53 -26.23
C LEU A 13 29.33 9.65 -24.98
N VAL A 14 29.65 10.24 -23.83
CA VAL A 14 29.31 9.63 -22.53
C VAL A 14 27.84 9.96 -22.30
N ALA A 15 26.96 8.99 -22.54
CA ALA A 15 25.56 9.08 -22.13
C ALA A 15 25.52 8.98 -20.60
N SER A 16 25.53 10.12 -19.91
CA SER A 16 25.15 10.21 -18.51
C SER A 16 23.65 9.91 -18.41
N ALA A 17 23.32 8.65 -18.14
CA ALA A 17 22.01 8.28 -17.64
C ALA A 17 21.84 9.00 -16.30
N SER A 18 21.12 10.12 -16.31
CA SER A 18 20.68 10.80 -15.10
C SER A 18 19.66 9.89 -14.42
N ALA A 19 20.12 9.03 -13.52
CA ALA A 19 19.28 8.44 -12.50
C ALA A 19 18.81 9.59 -11.60
N ILE A 20 17.60 10.09 -11.86
CA ILE A 20 16.92 11.00 -10.94
C ILE A 20 16.89 10.26 -9.60
N PRO A 21 17.42 10.83 -8.51
CA PRO A 21 17.27 10.23 -7.20
C PRO A 21 15.79 10.01 -6.95
N LEU A 22 15.40 8.79 -6.61
CA LEU A 22 14.07 8.52 -6.09
C LEU A 22 14.01 9.31 -4.78
N GLU A 23 13.47 10.54 -4.80
CA GLU A 23 13.07 11.24 -3.59
C GLU A 23 12.29 10.21 -2.76
N ALA A 24 12.73 10.01 -1.51
CA ALA A 24 12.08 9.12 -0.58
C ALA A 24 10.63 9.58 -0.49
N ARG A 25 9.74 8.92 -1.24
CA ARG A 25 8.32 9.20 -1.17
C ARG A 25 7.92 8.80 0.23
N ASP A 26 7.38 9.74 1.00
CA ASP A 26 6.80 9.43 2.31
C ASP A 26 5.85 8.24 2.13
N VAL A 27 6.22 7.12 2.76
CA VAL A 27 5.47 5.88 2.66
C VAL A 27 4.26 6.01 3.56
N GLN A 28 3.08 5.66 3.05
CA GLN A 28 1.85 5.69 3.83
C GLN A 28 1.93 4.66 4.96
N THR A 29 1.58 5.07 6.18
CA THR A 29 1.45 4.15 7.32
C THR A 29 0.01 3.66 7.43
N VAL A 30 -0.15 2.35 7.53
CA VAL A 30 -1.42 1.64 7.64
C VAL A 30 -1.69 1.28 9.09
N HIS A 31 -2.90 1.53 9.60
CA HIS A 31 -3.30 1.11 10.93
C HIS A 31 -4.18 -0.13 10.84
N LEU A 32 -3.67 -1.25 11.36
CA LEU A 32 -4.36 -2.53 11.36
C LEU A 32 -4.76 -2.92 12.79
N THR A 33 -6.02 -3.31 12.97
CA THR A 33 -6.51 -3.93 14.20
C THR A 33 -6.74 -5.42 13.95
N PHE A 34 -6.10 -6.27 14.74
CA PHE A 34 -6.21 -7.72 14.65
C PHE A 34 -7.10 -8.23 15.76
N HIS A 35 -8.15 -8.96 15.41
CA HIS A 35 -9.13 -9.51 16.34
C HIS A 35 -9.03 -11.04 16.40
N GLY A 36 -9.00 -11.58 17.62
CA GLY A 36 -9.04 -13.02 17.89
C GLY A 36 -9.92 -13.33 19.10
N GLY A 37 -11.12 -13.84 18.85
CA GLY A 37 -12.10 -14.06 19.91
C GLY A 37 -12.42 -12.75 20.67
N PRO A 38 -12.29 -12.70 22.01
CA PRO A 38 -12.48 -11.46 22.78
C PRO A 38 -11.23 -10.56 22.85
N ALA A 39 -10.09 -10.99 22.29
CA ALA A 39 -8.82 -10.26 22.36
C ALA A 39 -8.52 -9.52 21.05
N GLN A 40 -7.77 -8.43 21.15
CA GLN A 40 -7.30 -7.68 19.98
C GLN A 40 -5.96 -6.99 20.23
N TYR A 41 -5.25 -6.67 19.16
CA TYR A 41 -4.07 -5.81 19.17
C TYR A 41 -4.01 -4.95 17.92
N GLU A 42 -3.22 -3.88 17.96
CA GLU A 42 -3.09 -2.91 16.87
C GLU A 42 -1.63 -2.80 16.43
N MET A 43 -1.43 -2.53 15.14
CA MET A 43 -0.11 -2.23 14.58
C MET A 43 -0.20 -1.09 13.57
N ALA A 44 0.84 -0.26 13.56
CA ALA A 44 1.08 0.72 12.50
C ALA A 44 2.18 0.18 11.57
N ILE A 45 1.84 -0.08 10.31
CA ILE A 45 2.70 -0.74 9.33
C ILE A 45 3.01 0.22 8.18
N PRO A 46 4.27 0.59 7.93
CA PRO A 46 4.59 1.36 6.73
C PRO A 46 4.35 0.50 5.48
N ALA A 47 3.74 1.09 4.46
CA ALA A 47 3.45 0.43 3.18
C ALA A 47 4.69 0.39 2.25
N ASP A 48 5.86 0.01 2.78
CA ASP A 48 7.15 0.01 2.09
C ASP A 48 7.50 -1.34 1.42
N GLY A 49 6.62 -2.34 1.57
CA GLY A 49 6.80 -3.70 1.08
C GLY A 49 7.70 -4.57 1.96
N THR A 50 8.19 -4.07 3.09
CA THR A 50 9.01 -4.85 4.02
C THR A 50 8.15 -5.67 4.98
N LEU A 51 8.72 -6.76 5.49
CA LEU A 51 8.04 -7.65 6.43
C LEU A 51 8.17 -7.10 7.85
N HIS A 52 7.03 -6.83 8.49
CA HIS A 52 6.94 -6.44 9.88
C HIS A 52 6.42 -7.61 10.72
N PRO A 53 7.24 -8.16 11.64
CA PRO A 53 6.80 -9.22 12.53
C PRO A 53 5.77 -8.69 13.53
N THR A 54 4.69 -9.44 13.74
CA THR A 54 3.63 -9.08 14.71
C THR A 54 4.03 -9.39 16.15
N ASN A 55 4.83 -10.45 16.34
CA ASN A 55 5.24 -10.98 17.65
C ASN A 55 4.06 -11.20 18.63
N ASN A 56 2.93 -11.69 18.11
CA ASN A 56 1.72 -11.92 18.89
C ASN A 56 1.14 -13.32 18.61
N ASP A 57 0.68 -14.01 19.65
CA ASP A 57 0.19 -15.39 19.62
C ASP A 57 -1.35 -15.50 19.61
N ILE A 58 -2.07 -14.37 19.57
CA ILE A 58 -3.53 -14.35 19.45
C ILE A 58 -3.94 -15.02 18.13
N ALA A 59 -4.89 -15.95 18.23
CA ALA A 59 -5.51 -16.60 17.07
C ALA A 59 -6.47 -15.63 16.35
N VAL A 60 -5.95 -14.89 15.37
CA VAL A 60 -6.68 -13.88 14.62
C VAL A 60 -7.68 -14.52 13.67
N ASN A 61 -8.93 -14.05 13.71
CA ASN A 61 -9.99 -14.42 12.78
C ASN A 61 -10.49 -13.26 11.91
N LEU A 62 -10.11 -12.02 12.26
CA LEU A 62 -10.49 -10.80 11.54
C LEU A 62 -9.40 -9.75 11.69
N ILE A 63 -9.09 -9.05 10.61
CA ILE A 63 -8.19 -7.89 10.58
C ILE A 63 -8.99 -6.73 10.01
N GLU A 64 -8.97 -5.57 10.65
CA GLU A 64 -9.75 -4.40 10.25
C GLU A 64 -8.87 -3.16 10.08
N THR A 65 -9.21 -2.31 9.11
CA THR A 65 -8.60 -1.00 8.89
C THR A 65 -9.59 -0.04 8.23
N SER A 66 -9.54 1.24 8.61
CA SER A 66 -10.37 2.30 8.05
C SER A 66 -9.60 3.24 7.11
N ASP A 67 -8.28 3.11 7.04
CA ASP A 67 -7.38 4.04 6.35
C ASP A 67 -6.58 3.39 5.22
N TYR A 68 -6.82 2.10 4.93
CA TYR A 68 -6.12 1.39 3.87
C TYR A 68 -6.90 0.21 3.30
N ASN A 69 -6.61 -0.17 2.05
CA ASN A 69 -7.17 -1.38 1.45
C ASN A 69 -6.26 -2.59 1.72
N ALA A 70 -6.25 -3.06 2.97
CA ALA A 70 -5.37 -4.14 3.39
C ALA A 70 -5.60 -5.47 2.65
N GLY A 71 -6.84 -5.73 2.20
CA GLY A 71 -7.17 -6.93 1.44
C GLY A 71 -6.48 -7.02 0.07
N ALA A 72 -6.26 -5.87 -0.57
CA ALA A 72 -5.59 -5.81 -1.87
C ALA A 72 -4.09 -5.49 -1.78
N ASN A 73 -3.69 -4.74 -0.75
CA ASN A 73 -2.37 -4.11 -0.68
C ASN A 73 -1.47 -4.67 0.43
N CYS A 74 -1.95 -5.60 1.25
CA CYS A 74 -1.14 -6.24 2.28
C CYS A 74 -1.10 -7.76 2.10
N GLN A 75 0.06 -8.34 2.39
CA GLN A 75 0.28 -9.76 2.51
C GLN A 75 0.44 -10.13 3.99
N PHE A 76 -0.37 -11.08 4.42
CA PHE A 76 -0.38 -11.59 5.79
C PHE A 76 0.32 -12.94 5.82
N HIS A 77 1.28 -13.08 6.73
CA HIS A 77 2.05 -14.30 6.91
C HIS A 77 1.55 -15.05 8.14
N THR A 78 1.46 -16.37 8.02
CA THR A 78 1.05 -17.28 9.09
C THR A 78 1.99 -18.48 9.09
N ALA A 79 2.06 -19.20 10.21
CA ALA A 79 2.87 -20.42 10.30
C ALA A 79 2.20 -21.63 9.61
N GLY A 80 0.87 -21.63 9.56
CA GLY A 80 0.07 -22.69 8.97
C GLY A 80 -0.56 -22.30 7.64
N GLN A 81 -1.37 -23.20 7.09
CA GLN A 81 -2.21 -22.87 5.95
C GLN A 81 -3.35 -21.94 6.43
N ALA A 82 -3.48 -20.79 5.77
CA ALA A 82 -4.54 -19.82 6.02
C ALA A 82 -5.18 -19.39 4.70
N THR A 83 -6.48 -19.16 4.75
CA THR A 83 -7.23 -18.48 3.69
C THR A 83 -7.58 -17.09 4.19
N PHE A 84 -7.31 -16.11 3.34
CA PHE A 84 -7.66 -14.71 3.58
C PHE A 84 -8.77 -14.31 2.61
N ALA A 85 -9.79 -13.61 3.12
CA ALA A 85 -10.87 -13.08 2.30
C ALA A 85 -11.13 -11.62 2.65
N SER A 86 -11.18 -10.76 1.64
CA SER A 86 -11.51 -9.35 1.84
C SER A 86 -13.00 -9.17 2.12
N GLY A 87 -13.34 -8.25 3.01
CA GLY A 87 -14.70 -7.89 3.38
C GLY A 87 -14.80 -6.41 3.70
N ILE A 88 -16.03 -5.96 3.96
CA ILE A 88 -16.32 -4.61 4.42
C ILE A 88 -17.21 -4.75 5.65
N SER A 89 -16.85 -4.08 6.73
CA SER A 89 -17.62 -4.07 7.96
C SER A 89 -18.97 -3.37 7.77
N ALA A 90 -19.90 -3.56 8.71
CA ALA A 90 -21.16 -2.80 8.72
C ALA A 90 -20.92 -1.28 8.82
N THR A 91 -19.78 -0.86 9.35
CA THR A 91 -19.39 0.55 9.48
C THR A 91 -18.59 1.08 8.28
N GLY A 92 -18.36 0.24 7.26
CA GLY A 92 -17.61 0.61 6.07
C GLY A 92 -16.09 0.57 6.22
N ALA A 93 -15.57 -0.05 7.29
CA ALA A 93 -14.14 -0.35 7.40
C ALA A 93 -13.78 -1.53 6.49
N ASN A 94 -12.57 -1.53 5.93
CA ASN A 94 -12.07 -2.69 5.21
C ASN A 94 -11.71 -3.79 6.21
N GLN A 95 -12.02 -5.03 5.82
CA GLN A 95 -11.77 -6.20 6.63
C GLN A 95 -11.02 -7.26 5.84
N VAL A 96 -10.20 -8.05 6.54
CA VAL A 96 -9.62 -9.29 6.04
C VAL A 96 -9.98 -10.39 7.01
N LEU A 97 -10.83 -11.31 6.57
CA LEU A 97 -11.24 -12.49 7.29
C LEU A 97 -10.14 -13.55 7.19
N VAL A 98 -9.84 -14.21 8.31
CA VAL A 98 -8.77 -15.22 8.40
C VAL A 98 -9.38 -16.56 8.80
N GLY A 99 -9.22 -17.58 7.94
CA GLY A 99 -9.77 -18.92 8.16
C GLY A 99 -8.76 -20.03 7.86
N PRO A 100 -8.52 -20.99 8.77
CA PRO A 100 -8.98 -21.03 10.17
C PRO A 100 -8.30 -19.95 11.05
N PRO A 101 -8.90 -19.56 12.19
CA PRO A 101 -8.29 -18.61 13.13
C PRO A 101 -6.90 -19.08 13.58
N GLN A 102 -5.89 -18.23 13.43
CA GLN A 102 -4.51 -18.55 13.79
C GLN A 102 -3.65 -17.28 13.95
N PRO A 103 -2.48 -17.38 14.60
CA PRO A 103 -1.58 -16.24 14.73
C PRO A 103 -1.04 -15.76 13.39
N ILE A 104 -1.15 -14.46 13.14
CA ILE A 104 -0.43 -13.78 12.07
C ILE A 104 1.01 -13.59 12.55
N THR A 105 2.00 -14.07 11.82
CA THR A 105 3.42 -13.99 12.20
C THR A 105 4.10 -12.73 11.67
N GLY A 106 3.57 -12.16 10.60
CA GLY A 106 4.09 -10.92 10.03
C GLY A 106 3.15 -10.35 8.98
N VAL A 107 3.33 -9.07 8.68
CA VAL A 107 2.58 -8.35 7.66
C VAL A 107 3.55 -7.55 6.81
N SER A 108 3.34 -7.57 5.49
CA SER A 108 3.96 -6.64 4.56
C SER A 108 2.87 -5.90 3.81
N CYS A 109 2.95 -4.57 3.74
CA CYS A 109 1.99 -3.77 3.00
C CYS A 109 2.75 -2.99 1.92
N GLN A 110 2.14 -2.79 0.76
CA GLN A 110 2.75 -2.03 -0.32
C GLN A 110 1.68 -1.26 -1.10
N GLY A 111 2.07 -0.07 -1.56
CA GLY A 111 1.25 0.75 -2.43
C GLY A 111 0.69 1.95 -1.69
N MET A 112 -0.16 2.69 -2.37
CA MET A 112 -0.74 3.93 -1.85
C MET A 112 -2.22 3.99 -2.18
N CYS A 113 -2.96 4.68 -1.33
CA CYS A 113 -4.34 5.01 -1.58
C CYS A 113 -4.62 6.46 -1.17
N VAL A 114 -5.68 7.02 -1.72
CA VAL A 114 -6.15 8.36 -1.36
C VAL A 114 -7.23 8.26 -0.27
N PRO A 115 -7.17 9.10 0.78
CA PRO A 115 -8.15 9.09 1.86
C PRO A 115 -9.58 9.34 1.37
N THR A 116 -10.56 8.88 2.14
CA THR A 116 -11.97 9.17 1.89
C THR A 116 -12.21 10.69 1.75
N TYR A 117 -13.09 11.09 0.83
CA TYR A 117 -13.37 12.47 0.42
C TYR A 117 -12.26 13.21 -0.35
N SER A 118 -11.09 12.60 -0.55
CA SER A 118 -10.04 13.15 -1.41
C SER A 118 -10.39 12.98 -2.90
N ASP A 119 -9.63 13.65 -3.76
CA ASP A 119 -9.76 13.50 -5.22
C ASP A 119 -9.10 12.19 -5.67
N CYS A 120 -9.89 11.26 -6.20
CA CYS A 120 -9.38 10.07 -6.89
C CYS A 120 -9.05 10.38 -8.37
N TYR A 121 -9.60 11.46 -8.92
CA TYR A 121 -9.21 12.04 -10.20
C TYR A 121 -8.97 13.54 -10.05
N ARG A 122 -7.86 14.03 -10.60
CA ARG A 122 -7.54 15.46 -10.67
C ARG A 122 -7.16 15.79 -12.12
N ASP A 123 -7.79 16.81 -12.69
CA ASP A 123 -7.54 17.24 -14.08
C ASP A 123 -7.64 16.07 -15.09
N TYR A 124 -8.66 15.21 -14.92
CA TYR A 124 -8.87 13.98 -15.70
C TYR A 124 -7.77 12.91 -15.57
N GLN A 125 -6.80 13.09 -14.67
CA GLN A 125 -5.76 12.12 -14.35
C GLN A 125 -6.13 11.32 -13.10
N TYR A 126 -5.97 10.00 -13.17
CA TYR A 126 -6.15 9.12 -12.01
C TYR A 126 -5.05 9.35 -10.97
N VAL A 127 -5.44 9.63 -9.73
CA VAL A 127 -4.52 9.92 -8.62
C VAL A 127 -4.17 8.64 -7.86
N GLY A 128 -5.16 7.77 -7.64
CA GLY A 128 -4.98 6.52 -6.90
C GLY A 128 -6.29 5.91 -6.42
N PRO A 129 -6.24 4.67 -5.89
CA PRO A 129 -7.42 4.00 -5.35
C PRO A 129 -7.84 4.64 -4.04
N CYS A 130 -9.13 4.58 -3.71
CA CYS A 130 -9.63 5.07 -2.42
C CYS A 130 -9.28 4.08 -1.31
N CYS A 131 -8.82 4.58 -0.16
CA CYS A 131 -8.37 3.73 0.93
C CYS A 131 -9.47 2.84 1.51
N ALA A 132 -10.60 3.43 1.91
CA ALA A 132 -11.77 2.73 2.43
C ALA A 132 -13.03 3.16 1.67
N GLY A 133 -13.10 2.78 0.40
CA GLY A 133 -14.21 3.18 -0.44
C GLY A 133 -13.99 3.00 -1.93
N TYR A 134 -14.78 3.73 -2.70
CA TYR A 134 -14.75 3.73 -4.16
C TYR A 134 -14.68 5.15 -4.71
N CYS A 135 -14.19 5.27 -5.94
CA CYS A 135 -14.11 6.54 -6.64
C CYS A 135 -15.43 6.84 -7.37
N ALA A 136 -16.09 7.95 -7.02
CA ALA A 136 -17.31 8.40 -7.69
C ALA A 136 -17.35 9.93 -7.81
N ALA A 137 -17.63 10.41 -9.03
CA ALA A 137 -17.59 11.84 -9.39
C ALA A 137 -16.27 12.52 -8.96
N ASN A 138 -15.14 11.90 -9.33
CA ASN A 138 -13.76 12.32 -9.01
C ASN A 138 -13.40 12.36 -7.52
N LYS A 139 -14.30 11.96 -6.62
CA LYS A 139 -14.07 11.93 -5.17
C LYS A 139 -14.10 10.51 -4.62
N CYS A 140 -13.28 10.25 -3.61
CA CYS A 140 -13.41 9.04 -2.82
C CYS A 140 -14.66 9.10 -1.94
N ARG A 141 -15.52 8.09 -2.07
CA ARG A 141 -16.73 7.91 -1.28
C ARG A 141 -16.56 6.70 -0.37
N PRO A 142 -17.02 6.75 0.88
CA PRO A 142 -16.98 5.59 1.76
C PRO A 142 -17.83 4.45 1.21
N TRP A 143 -17.54 3.22 1.64
CA TRP A 143 -18.33 2.05 1.25
C TRP A 143 -19.79 2.16 1.67
N VAL A 144 -20.04 2.62 2.90
CA VAL A 144 -21.37 2.89 3.42
C VAL A 144 -21.55 4.40 3.57
N PRO A 145 -22.61 5.00 3.01
CA PRO A 145 -23.01 6.37 3.35
C PRO A 145 -23.43 6.38 4.83
N TRP A 146 -23.06 7.42 5.57
CA TRP A 146 -23.39 7.60 6.98
C TRP A 146 -24.85 7.22 7.28
N TYR A 147 -25.06 6.38 8.30
CA TYR A 147 -26.36 6.12 8.92
C TYR A 147 -26.69 7.19 9.96
#